data_AF-A0A1G1WYL6-F1
#
_entry.id   AF-A0A1G1WYL6-F1
#
_cell.length_a   1.000
_cell.length_b   1.000
_cell.length_c   1.000
_cell.angle_alpha   90.00
_cell.angle_beta   90.00
_cell.angle_gamma   90.00
#
_symmetry.space_group_name_H-M   'P 1'
#
loop_
_entity.id
_entity.type
_entity.pdbx_description
1 polymer ?
#
loop_
_entity_poly.entity_id
_entity_poly.type
_entity_poly.pdbx_seq_one_letter_code
_entity_poly.pdbx_strand_id
1 'polypeptide(L)'
;MFAGMNRTAAVEFSFILAIPTMLAATGYDLLKSLPNIQNSEFNILIFGFVVSFIVALVVIKWFLGFVRKYSLTSFGWYRIALSILFLLLVK
;
A
#
# COMPACT_ATOMS: atom_id res chain seq x y z
N MET A 1 -15.95 8.07 0.55
CA MET A 1 -16.47 9.18 1.38
C MET A 1 -17.47 10.03 0.62
N PHE A 2 -17.23 10.42 -0.64
CA PHE A 2 -18.20 11.19 -1.44
C PHE A 2 -19.55 10.49 -1.71
N ALA A 3 -19.58 9.16 -1.65
CA ALA A 3 -20.80 8.35 -1.75
C ALA A 3 -21.59 8.22 -0.43
N GLY A 4 -21.37 9.10 0.56
CA GLY A 4 -22.11 9.09 1.84
C GLY A 4 -21.68 8.04 2.87
N MET A 5 -20.73 7.16 2.55
CA MET A 5 -20.20 6.16 3.50
C MET A 5 -19.39 6.78 4.65
N ASN A 6 -19.57 6.21 5.84
CA ASN A 6 -18.71 6.48 7.00
C ASN A 6 -17.24 6.20 6.68
N ARG A 7 -16.33 7.01 7.22
CA ARG A 7 -14.90 6.99 6.90
C ARG A 7 -14.28 5.62 7.14
N THR A 8 -14.60 5.00 8.27
CA THR A 8 -14.13 3.66 8.63
C THR A 8 -14.60 2.61 7.63
N ALA A 9 -15.90 2.61 7.30
CA ALA A 9 -16.47 1.67 6.33
C ALA A 9 -15.85 1.86 4.94
N ALA A 10 -15.56 3.10 4.53
CA ALA A 10 -14.93 3.38 3.24
C ALA A 10 -13.52 2.80 3.17
N VAL A 11 -12.75 2.89 4.26
CA VAL A 11 -11.40 2.34 4.33
C VAL A 11 -11.42 0.82 4.40
N GLU A 12 -12.31 0.21 5.19
CA GLU A 12 -12.47 -1.25 5.25
C GLU A 12 -12.86 -1.83 3.88
N PHE A 13 -13.79 -1.18 3.19
CA PHE A 13 -14.15 -1.55 1.81
C PHE A 13 -12.96 -1.45 0.86
N SER A 14 -12.18 -0.35 0.92
CA SER A 14 -10.98 -0.19 0.09
C SER A 14 -9.94 -1.28 0.35
N PHE A 15 -9.76 -1.72 1.58
CA PHE A 15 -8.84 -2.84 1.89
C PHE A 15 -9.32 -4.16 1.30
N ILE A 16 -10.62 -4.47 1.42
CA ILE A 16 -11.18 -5.70 0.83
C ILE A 16 -11.07 -5.67 -0.69
N LEU A 17 -11.36 -4.53 -1.32
CA LEU A 17 -11.23 -4.33 -2.76
C LEU A 17 -9.77 -4.42 -3.23
N ALA A 18 -8.81 -4.00 -2.41
CA ALA A 18 -7.38 -4.05 -2.72
C ALA A 18 -6.87 -5.48 -2.89
N ILE A 19 -7.43 -6.47 -2.18
CA ILE A 19 -6.98 -7.86 -2.23
C ILE A 19 -7.08 -8.45 -3.66
N PRO A 20 -8.26 -8.53 -4.31
CA PRO A 20 -8.35 -9.09 -5.65
C PRO A 20 -7.66 -8.22 -6.70
N THR A 21 -7.69 -6.90 -6.54
CA THR A 21 -7.11 -5.97 -7.53
C THR A 21 -5.58 -5.98 -7.53
N MET A 22 -4.96 -5.91 -6.35
CA MET A 22 -3.50 -5.96 -6.22
C MET A 22 -2.95 -7.35 -6.51
N LEU A 23 -3.66 -8.43 -6.13
CA LEU A 23 -3.26 -9.79 -6.48
C LEU A 23 -3.26 -10.00 -8.00
N ALA A 24 -4.30 -9.52 -8.70
CA ALA A 24 -4.36 -9.58 -10.15
C ALA A 24 -3.24 -8.76 -10.81
N ALA A 25 -3.04 -7.51 -10.39
CA ALA A 25 -2.01 -6.63 -10.94
C ALA A 25 -0.60 -7.19 -10.68
N THR A 26 -0.28 -7.53 -9.43
CA THR A 26 1.04 -8.05 -9.05
C THR A 26 1.31 -9.41 -9.69
N GLY A 27 0.30 -10.29 -9.75
CA GLY A 27 0.44 -11.60 -10.41
C GLY A 27 0.74 -11.44 -11.90
N TYR A 28 0.04 -10.53 -12.58
CA TYR A 28 0.29 -10.22 -13.99
C TYR A 28 1.68 -9.63 -14.22
N ASP A 29 2.10 -8.66 -13.40
CA ASP A 29 3.42 -8.05 -13.50
C ASP A 29 4.54 -9.05 -13.20
N LEU A 30 4.33 -9.96 -12.24
CA LEU A 30 5.27 -11.03 -11.93
C LEU A 30 5.41 -12.00 -13.10
N LEU A 31 4.30 -12.43 -13.72
CA LEU A 31 4.34 -13.32 -14.89
C LEU A 31 5.13 -12.71 -16.06
N LYS A 32 5.01 -11.39 -16.28
CA LYS A 32 5.80 -10.68 -17.30
C LYS A 32 7.27 -10.51 -16.93
N SER A 33 7.57 -10.40 -15.64
CA SER A 33 8.92 -10.12 -15.15
C SER A 33 9.72 -11.39 -14.87
N LEU A 34 9.08 -12.56 -14.75
CA LEU A 34 9.72 -13.86 -14.53
C LEU A 34 10.94 -14.13 -15.43
N PRO A 35 10.90 -13.86 -16.76
CA PRO A 35 12.06 -14.07 -17.63
C PRO A 35 13.27 -13.19 -17.29
N ASN A 36 13.07 -12.08 -16.59
CA ASN A 36 14.10 -11.11 -16.23
C ASN A 36 14.65 -11.32 -14.81
N ILE A 37 14.06 -12.23 -14.02
CA ILE A 37 14.48 -12.48 -12.63
C ILE A 37 15.65 -13.46 -12.62
N GLN A 38 16.77 -13.05 -12.01
CA GLN A 38 17.90 -13.94 -11.79
C GLN A 38 17.64 -14.84 -10.57
N ASN A 39 18.19 -16.07 -10.60
CA ASN A 39 18.03 -17.02 -9.48
C ASN A 39 18.52 -16.49 -8.12
N SER A 40 19.51 -15.58 -8.13
CA SER A 40 20.03 -14.91 -6.92
C SER A 40 19.03 -13.94 -6.27
N GLU A 41 18.12 -13.35 -7.06
CA GLU A 41 17.15 -12.35 -6.60
C GLU A 41 15.92 -13.00 -5.95
N PHE A 42 15.68 -14.28 -6.22
CA PHE A 42 14.52 -15.02 -5.70
C PHE A 42 14.50 -15.09 -4.17
N ASN A 43 15.67 -15.27 -3.55
CA ASN A 43 15.81 -15.26 -2.09
C ASN A 43 15.45 -13.90 -1.48
N ILE A 44 15.88 -12.81 -2.13
CA ILE A 44 15.57 -11.44 -1.68
C ILE A 44 14.08 -11.15 -1.86
N LEU A 45 13.48 -11.62 -2.97
CA LEU A 45 12.06 -11.46 -3.24
C LEU A 45 11.20 -12.14 -2.16
N ILE A 46 11.51 -13.40 -1.81
CA ILE A 46 10.79 -14.12 -0.75
C ILE A 46 10.95 -13.41 0.60
N PHE A 47 12.16 -12.99 0.94
CA PHE A 47 12.41 -12.29 2.20
C PHE A 47 11.63 -10.97 2.27
N GLY A 48 11.69 -10.15 1.21
CA GLY A 48 10.94 -8.91 1.09
C GLY A 48 9.43 -9.12 1.15
N PHE A 49 8.93 -10.19 0.52
CA PHE A 49 7.52 -10.56 0.57
C PHE A 49 7.07 -10.88 2.01
N VAL A 50 7.82 -11.71 2.73
CA VAL A 50 7.50 -12.09 4.12
C VAL A 50 7.54 -10.88 5.05
N VAL A 51 8.58 -10.05 4.97
CA VAL A 51 8.71 -8.85 5.79
C VAL A 51 7.56 -7.88 5.50
N SER A 52 7.27 -7.63 4.23
CA SER A 52 6.18 -6.74 3.81
C SER A 52 4.82 -7.26 4.27
N PHE A 53 4.60 -8.57 4.23
CA PHE A 53 3.36 -9.20 4.71
C PHE A 53 3.16 -8.97 6.21
N ILE A 54 4.19 -9.21 7.03
CA ILE A 54 4.13 -8.99 8.48
C ILE A 54 3.87 -7.52 8.79
N VAL A 55 4.61 -6.61 8.15
CA VAL A 55 4.45 -5.16 8.34
C VAL A 55 3.05 -4.72 7.92
N ALA A 56 2.53 -5.21 6.79
CA ALA A 56 1.19 -4.88 6.32
C ALA A 56 0.10 -5.26 7.35
N LEU A 57 0.18 -6.45 7.96
CA LEU A 57 -0.78 -6.87 8.99
C LEU A 57 -0.79 -5.92 10.20
N VAL A 58 0.39 -5.51 10.66
CA VAL A 58 0.54 -4.57 11.78
C VAL A 58 -0.02 -3.19 11.40
N VAL A 59 0.34 -2.69 10.22
CA VAL A 59 -0.07 -1.37 9.73
C VAL A 59 -1.56 -1.30 9.48
N ILE A 60 -2.18 -2.33 8.88
CA ILE A 60 -3.64 -2.36 8.64
C ILE A 60 -4.40 -2.23 9.95
N LYS A 61 -4.01 -3.01 10.97
CA LYS A 61 -4.66 -2.97 12.30
C LYS A 61 -4.52 -1.58 12.93
N TRP A 62 -3.32 -1.00 12.89
CA TRP A 62 -3.06 0.32 13.45
C TRP A 62 -3.80 1.43 12.70
N PHE A 63 -3.76 1.40 11.37
CA PHE A 63 -4.35 2.39 10.48
C PHE A 63 -5.88 2.42 10.59
N LEU A 64 -6.54 1.25 10.64
CA LEU A 64 -7.98 1.17 10.88
C LEU A 64 -8.36 1.79 12.25
N GLY A 65 -7.52 1.60 13.28
CA GLY A 65 -7.69 2.26 14.58
C GLY A 65 -7.50 3.78 14.51
N PHE A 66 -6.52 4.25 13.73
CA PHE A 66 -6.25 5.68 13.52
C PHE A 66 -7.41 6.39 12.81
N VAL A 67 -7.91 5.83 11.71
CA VAL A 67 -9.00 6.42 10.90
C VAL A 67 -10.30 6.54 11.69
N ARG A 68 -10.54 5.66 12.67
CA ARG A 68 -11.70 5.76 13.56
C ARG A 68 -11.64 6.97 14.49
N LYS A 69 -10.44 7.44 14.86
CA LYS A 69 -10.23 8.52 15.85
C LYS A 69 -9.82 9.86 15.24
N TYR A 70 -9.06 9.84 14.16
CA TYR A 70 -8.45 11.03 13.56
C TYR A 70 -8.92 11.26 12.12
N SER A 71 -8.89 12.52 11.69
CA SER A 71 -9.16 12.87 10.30
C SER A 71 -7.97 12.52 9.39
N LEU A 72 -8.26 12.29 8.11
CA LEU A 72 -7.23 12.07 7.08
C LEU A 72 -6.47 13.35 6.70
N THR A 73 -6.76 14.49 7.33
CA THR A 73 -6.14 15.78 7.02
C THR A 73 -4.62 15.75 7.21
N SER A 74 -4.13 15.08 8.27
CA SER A 74 -2.69 14.91 8.50
C SER A 74 -2.01 14.11 7.38
N PHE A 75 -2.69 13.10 6.83
CA PHE A 75 -2.22 12.37 5.65
C PHE A 75 -2.16 13.25 4.40
N GLY A 76 -3.10 14.19 4.26
CA GLY A 76 -3.08 15.18 3.17
C GLY A 76 -1.84 16.07 3.21
N TRP A 77 -1.54 16.67 4.37
CA TRP A 77 -0.34 17.49 4.56
C TRP A 77 0.95 16.70 4.37
N TYR A 78 1.02 15.47 4.91
CA TYR A 78 2.14 14.56 4.69
C TYR A 78 2.41 14.33 3.20
N ARG A 79 1.36 14.07 2.40
CA ARG A 79 1.49 13.86 0.96
C ARG A 79 1.99 15.10 0.23
N ILE A 80 1.49 16.29 0.57
CA ILE A 80 1.92 17.55 -0.06
C ILE A 80 3.40 17.81 0.23
N ALA A 81 3.83 17.68 1.49
CA ALA A 81 5.23 17.86 1.88
C ALA A 81 6.14 16.85 1.17
N LEU A 82 5.73 15.58 1.11
CA LEU A 82 6.50 14.53 0.42
C LEU A 82 6.60 14.80 -1.08
N SER A 83 5.52 15.25 -1.73
CA SER A 83 5.53 15.61 -3.15
C SER A 83 6.48 16.78 -3.44
N ILE A 84 6.50 17.81 -2.59
CA ILE A 84 7.44 18.93 -2.73
C ILE A 84 8.89 18.44 -2.57
N LEU A 85 9.15 17.60 -1.56
CA LEU A 85 10.47 17.02 -1.33
C LEU A 85 10.94 16.21 -2.55
N PHE A 86 10.07 15.39 -3.12
CA PHE A 86 10.39 14.57 -4.31
C PHE A 86 10.71 15.43 -5.54
N LEU A 87 9.99 16.53 -5.75
CA LEU A 87 10.28 17.48 -6.83
C LEU A 87 11.65 18.15 -6.70
N LEU A 88 12.13 18.36 -5.46
CA LEU A 88 13.46 18.93 -5.21
C LEU A 88 14.57 17.89 -5.35
N LEU A 89 14.30 16.63 -5.01
CA LEU A 89 15.26 15.53 -5.04
C LEU A 89 15.46 14.91 -6.43
N VAL A 90 14.39 14.84 -7.24
CA VAL A 90 14.39 14.21 -8.58
C VAL A 90 14.61 15.26 -9.69
N LYS A 91 15.32 16.34 -9.35
CA LYS A 91 15.72 17.36 -10.33
C LYS A 91 17.01 16.95 -11.04
#